data_AF-A0A365P234-F1
#
_entry.id   AF-A0A365P234-F1
#
_cell.length_a   1.000
_cell.length_b   1.000
_cell.length_c   1.000
_cell.angle_alpha   90.00
_cell.angle_beta   90.00
_cell.angle_gamma   90.00
#
_symmetry.space_group_name_H-M   'P 1'
#
loop_
_entity.id
_entity.type
_entity.pdbx_description
1 polymer ?
#
loop_
_entity_poly.entity_id
_entity_poly.type
_entity_poly.pdbx_seq_one_letter_code
_entity_poly.pdbx_strand_id
1 'polypeptide(L)'
;MKVSLFQPFKTNISGISLPEKFTFPFYYEPHELSSIAATELQSYLETQTNFEHNFGLRENQEGLVIGKMFGVLVCQNQEGEIGYLWAFSGKLAGVNQLSYFVPTIFDMLQENGFFRKEEEVLNAINRQIEVLENSAELQTKKIQLEKTKTEALTDIQNQKNKIKRLKLERDEKRNSFTNLSSTEIEQLELELSEESKKESILLKKMTKYWNFQIENAQKDVNLLLDEINQLKEERRVKSGALQQKLFAEYSFLNQFGERKSIGEIFNNNPPAGAGECAAPKLLHYAFEHHLKPIAMAEFWWGQSPKSEIRKHKQFYPACKSKCEPILLSHMLKGLEMEANPFQENPAEGKNIEIVYEDEILLVINKPAEFLSVPGKIISDSVYQRIKELYPNATGPLIVHRLDMSTSGLMLIAKDEATYVKLQSQFIKRTIKKRYVALLDGILEENEGFIDLPLRVDLDDRPRQLFCYKHGKSAQTKWKKIEVRNNQTLVYFYPITGRTHQLRVHASHELGLKTPIVGDDLYGKKANRLHLHAENLTFEHPETREQITISVAPTF
;
A
#
# COMPACT_ATOMS: atom_id res chain seq x y z
N MET A 1 -39.65 15.03 -14.43
CA MET A 1 -39.86 13.64 -14.01
C MET A 1 -38.49 12.98 -13.93
N LYS A 2 -38.02 12.58 -12.74
CA LYS A 2 -36.76 11.83 -12.61
C LYS A 2 -37.00 10.47 -13.29
N VAL A 3 -36.24 10.16 -14.34
CA VAL A 3 -36.26 8.85 -14.99
C VAL A 3 -35.82 7.82 -13.96
N SER A 4 -36.64 6.79 -13.72
CA SER A 4 -36.27 5.69 -12.83
C SER A 4 -35.06 4.97 -13.43
N LEU A 5 -34.01 4.78 -12.62
CA LEU A 5 -32.81 4.04 -13.03
C LEU A 5 -32.92 2.54 -12.77
N PHE A 6 -34.05 2.11 -12.18
CA PHE A 6 -34.39 0.70 -12.03
C PHE A 6 -34.67 0.07 -13.40
N GLN A 7 -33.92 -0.96 -13.74
CA GLN A 7 -34.00 -1.65 -15.03
C GLN A 7 -34.53 -3.07 -14.83
N PRO A 8 -35.54 -3.52 -15.61
CA PRO A 8 -35.97 -4.91 -15.62
C PRO A 8 -34.94 -5.79 -16.34
N PHE A 9 -34.90 -7.08 -16.00
CA PHE A 9 -34.07 -8.06 -16.70
C PHE A 9 -34.54 -8.27 -18.14
N LYS A 10 -33.61 -8.21 -19.10
CA LYS A 10 -33.90 -8.59 -20.50
C LYS A 10 -33.87 -10.11 -20.67
N THR A 11 -33.05 -10.77 -19.85
CA THR A 11 -32.92 -12.23 -19.80
C THR A 11 -34.04 -12.84 -18.94
N ASN A 12 -34.56 -14.00 -19.32
CA ASN A 12 -35.58 -14.69 -18.52
C ASN A 12 -34.95 -15.25 -17.22
N ILE A 13 -35.44 -14.78 -16.07
CA ILE A 13 -34.96 -15.15 -14.73
C ILE A 13 -35.92 -16.06 -13.95
N SER A 14 -37.01 -16.54 -14.57
CA SER A 14 -38.09 -17.28 -13.87
C SER A 14 -37.66 -18.61 -13.23
N GLY A 15 -36.54 -19.20 -13.67
CA GLY A 15 -35.98 -20.43 -13.12
C GLY A 15 -34.98 -20.24 -11.98
N ILE A 16 -34.65 -18.99 -11.61
CA ILE A 16 -33.59 -18.69 -10.64
C ILE A 16 -34.23 -18.35 -9.29
N SER A 17 -33.86 -19.10 -8.24
CA SER A 17 -34.30 -18.81 -6.88
C SER A 17 -33.72 -17.49 -6.38
N LEU A 18 -34.53 -16.68 -5.72
CA LEU A 18 -34.03 -15.51 -5.00
C LEU A 18 -33.24 -15.98 -3.77
N PRO A 19 -32.11 -15.34 -3.45
CA PRO A 19 -31.37 -15.66 -2.24
C PRO A 19 -32.22 -15.26 -1.02
N GLU A 20 -32.27 -16.12 -0.01
CA GLU A 20 -33.04 -15.87 1.23
C GLU A 20 -32.50 -14.68 2.01
N LYS A 21 -31.18 -14.47 1.93
CA LYS A 21 -30.44 -13.39 2.59
C LYS A 21 -29.65 -12.60 1.57
N PHE A 22 -29.33 -11.36 1.90
CA PHE A 22 -28.48 -10.54 1.05
C PHE A 22 -27.09 -11.15 0.91
N THR A 23 -26.56 -11.19 -0.32
CA THR A 23 -25.24 -11.75 -0.61
C THR A 23 -24.14 -10.99 0.12
N PHE A 24 -23.16 -11.70 0.69
CA PHE A 24 -22.05 -11.04 1.41
C PHE A 24 -21.09 -10.32 0.42
N PRO A 25 -21.05 -8.97 0.39
CA PRO A 25 -20.44 -8.23 -0.72
C PRO A 25 -18.91 -8.19 -0.68
N PHE A 26 -18.30 -8.73 0.38
CA PHE A 26 -16.85 -8.84 0.54
C PHE A 26 -16.33 -10.24 0.18
N TYR A 27 -17.18 -11.09 -0.41
CA TYR A 27 -16.82 -12.38 -0.96
C TYR A 27 -17.08 -12.42 -2.47
N TYR A 28 -16.23 -13.16 -3.18
CA TYR A 28 -16.10 -13.01 -4.64
C TYR A 28 -17.24 -13.64 -5.44
N GLU A 29 -17.94 -14.64 -4.90
CA GLU A 29 -18.85 -15.47 -5.69
C GLU A 29 -20.20 -14.75 -5.90
N PRO A 30 -20.47 -14.20 -7.10
CA PRO A 30 -21.69 -13.44 -7.33
C PRO A 30 -22.88 -14.40 -7.49
N HIS A 31 -24.04 -14.00 -6.97
CA HIS A 31 -25.29 -14.70 -7.25
C HIS A 31 -25.60 -14.70 -8.76
N GLU A 32 -26.32 -15.72 -9.24
CA GLU A 32 -26.63 -15.90 -10.67
C GLU A 32 -27.33 -14.67 -11.27
N LEU A 33 -28.31 -14.09 -10.55
CA LEU A 33 -28.99 -12.84 -10.94
C LEU A 33 -28.02 -11.66 -11.11
N SER A 34 -27.05 -11.50 -10.20
CA SER A 34 -26.04 -10.44 -10.31
C SER A 34 -25.11 -10.69 -11.50
N SER A 35 -24.80 -11.94 -11.82
CA SER A 35 -24.00 -12.31 -12.99
C SER A 35 -24.71 -11.99 -14.30
N ILE A 36 -26.02 -12.24 -14.37
CA ILE A 36 -26.86 -11.87 -15.53
C ILE A 36 -26.90 -10.35 -15.68
N ALA A 37 -27.21 -9.61 -14.61
CA ALA A 37 -27.24 -8.14 -14.63
C ALA A 37 -25.88 -7.54 -15.03
N ALA A 38 -24.77 -8.14 -14.58
CA ALA A 38 -23.42 -7.75 -14.99
C ALA A 38 -23.18 -8.03 -16.47
N THR A 39 -23.62 -9.17 -17.01
CA THR A 39 -23.49 -9.50 -18.43
C THR A 39 -24.26 -8.52 -19.32
N GLU A 40 -25.45 -8.10 -18.88
CA GLU A 40 -26.23 -7.07 -19.58
C GLU A 40 -25.51 -5.70 -19.56
N LEU A 41 -24.88 -5.32 -18.44
CA LEU A 41 -24.03 -4.12 -18.36
C LEU A 41 -22.78 -4.23 -19.26
N GLN A 42 -22.12 -5.38 -19.29
CA GLN A 42 -20.97 -5.61 -20.15
C GLN A 42 -21.35 -5.48 -21.63
N SER A 43 -22.51 -6.03 -22.02
CA SER A 43 -23.05 -5.89 -23.37
C SER A 43 -23.37 -4.43 -23.72
N TYR A 44 -23.90 -3.66 -22.76
CA TYR A 44 -24.10 -2.23 -22.92
C TYR A 44 -22.76 -1.50 -23.12
N LEU A 45 -21.73 -1.78 -22.30
CA LEU A 45 -20.42 -1.14 -22.42
C LEU A 45 -19.71 -1.42 -23.75
N GLU A 46 -19.97 -2.57 -24.37
CA GLU A 46 -19.42 -2.93 -25.69
C GLU A 46 -20.11 -2.23 -26.85
N THR A 47 -21.41 -1.94 -26.73
CA THR A 47 -22.27 -1.47 -27.82
C THR A 47 -22.66 0.01 -27.74
N GLN A 48 -22.56 0.63 -26.55
CA GLN A 48 -22.96 2.01 -26.32
C GLN A 48 -22.13 3.01 -27.14
N THR A 49 -22.76 4.13 -27.49
CA THR A 49 -22.13 5.29 -28.16
C THR A 49 -22.36 6.60 -27.39
N ASN A 50 -22.82 6.49 -26.15
CA ASN A 50 -23.25 7.60 -25.29
C ASN A 50 -22.06 8.37 -24.68
N PHE A 51 -20.91 7.71 -24.51
CA PHE A 51 -19.69 8.34 -24.02
C PHE A 51 -18.44 7.67 -24.58
N GLU A 52 -17.36 8.43 -24.63
CA GLU A 52 -16.04 7.95 -25.03
C GLU A 52 -15.12 7.93 -23.81
N HIS A 53 -14.52 6.77 -23.54
CA HIS A 53 -13.56 6.59 -22.46
C HIS A 53 -12.50 5.56 -22.88
N ASN A 54 -11.23 5.89 -22.69
CA ASN A 54 -10.13 5.00 -23.03
C ASN A 54 -9.93 3.94 -21.93
N PHE A 55 -10.52 2.77 -22.15
CA PHE A 55 -10.34 1.60 -21.27
C PHE A 55 -9.07 0.79 -21.60
N GLY A 56 -8.33 1.14 -22.66
CA GLY A 56 -7.16 0.37 -23.12
C GLY A 56 -7.51 -0.97 -23.75
N LEU A 57 -8.72 -1.11 -24.30
CA LEU A 57 -9.21 -2.33 -24.95
C LEU A 57 -9.11 -2.27 -26.49
N ARG A 58 -8.98 -1.07 -27.06
CA ARG A 58 -8.87 -0.83 -28.51
C ARG A 58 -7.58 -0.07 -28.79
N GLU A 59 -6.91 -0.42 -29.87
CA GLU A 59 -5.73 0.31 -30.34
C GLU A 59 -6.14 1.70 -30.85
N ASN A 60 -5.29 2.72 -30.61
CA ASN A 60 -5.46 4.11 -31.07
C ASN A 60 -6.62 4.93 -30.44
N GLN A 61 -7.06 4.62 -29.22
CA GLN A 61 -7.94 5.53 -28.48
C GLN A 61 -7.15 6.72 -27.89
N GLU A 62 -7.66 7.94 -28.05
CA GLU A 62 -7.08 9.13 -27.45
C GLU A 62 -7.25 9.14 -25.91
N GLY A 63 -6.33 9.82 -25.22
CA GLY A 63 -6.36 9.98 -23.77
C GLY A 63 -5.65 8.88 -22.98
N LEU A 64 -5.62 9.04 -21.66
CA LEU A 64 -4.97 8.09 -20.75
C LEU A 64 -5.80 6.82 -20.61
N VAL A 65 -5.14 5.66 -20.69
CA VAL A 65 -5.77 4.36 -20.41
C VAL A 65 -6.14 4.24 -18.94
N ILE A 66 -7.43 4.13 -18.65
CA ILE A 66 -7.95 4.04 -17.29
C ILE A 66 -9.05 2.96 -17.23
N GLY A 67 -8.74 1.79 -16.68
CA GLY A 67 -9.75 0.80 -16.31
C GLY A 67 -10.59 1.24 -15.10
N LYS A 68 -11.79 0.66 -14.94
CA LYS A 68 -12.78 1.06 -13.93
C LYS A 68 -13.48 -0.13 -13.29
N MET A 69 -13.85 0.02 -12.02
CA MET A 69 -14.78 -0.88 -11.35
C MET A 69 -16.22 -0.47 -11.67
N PHE A 70 -17.00 -1.43 -12.13
CA PHE A 70 -18.45 -1.33 -12.31
C PHE A 70 -19.15 -2.21 -11.28
N GLY A 71 -20.34 -1.79 -10.87
CA GLY A 71 -21.17 -2.53 -9.92
C GLY A 71 -22.59 -2.67 -10.42
N VAL A 72 -23.19 -3.80 -10.07
CA VAL A 72 -24.60 -4.09 -10.27
C VAL A 72 -25.25 -4.45 -8.93
N LEU A 73 -26.46 -3.94 -8.71
CA LEU A 73 -27.27 -4.29 -7.54
C LEU A 73 -28.63 -4.79 -8.03
N VAL A 74 -28.91 -6.06 -7.77
CA VAL A 74 -30.24 -6.65 -7.94
C VAL A 74 -31.11 -6.22 -6.79
N CYS A 75 -32.29 -5.70 -7.10
CA CYS A 75 -33.23 -5.21 -6.13
C CYS A 75 -34.68 -5.50 -6.53
N GLN A 76 -35.57 -5.45 -5.53
CA GLN A 76 -37.00 -5.58 -5.71
C GLN A 76 -37.66 -4.22 -5.49
N ASN A 77 -38.56 -3.83 -6.39
CA ASN A 77 -39.36 -2.61 -6.24
C ASN A 77 -40.58 -2.83 -5.31
N GLN A 78 -41.34 -1.78 -5.04
CA GLN A 78 -42.53 -1.85 -4.18
C GLN A 78 -43.67 -2.69 -4.77
N GLU A 79 -43.67 -2.90 -6.09
CA GLU A 79 -44.64 -3.73 -6.82
C GLU A 79 -44.25 -5.22 -6.79
N GLY A 80 -43.09 -5.55 -6.20
CA GLY A 80 -42.57 -6.91 -6.11
C GLY A 80 -41.76 -7.37 -7.32
N GLU A 81 -41.58 -6.51 -8.32
CA GLU A 81 -40.80 -6.81 -9.52
C GLU A 81 -39.31 -6.80 -9.23
N ILE A 82 -38.60 -7.71 -9.90
CA ILE A 82 -37.15 -7.89 -9.77
C ILE A 82 -36.44 -7.19 -10.92
N GLY A 83 -35.47 -6.35 -10.56
CA GLY A 83 -34.66 -5.60 -11.52
C GLY A 83 -33.29 -5.31 -10.95
N TYR A 84 -32.56 -4.41 -11.60
CA TYR A 84 -31.20 -4.07 -11.18
C TYR A 84 -30.85 -2.59 -11.42
N LEU A 85 -29.79 -2.16 -10.75
CA LEU A 85 -29.16 -0.84 -10.87
C LEU A 85 -27.70 -0.98 -11.31
N TRP A 86 -27.18 0.01 -12.04
CA TRP A 86 -25.77 0.07 -12.47
C TRP A 86 -25.04 1.25 -11.86
N ALA A 87 -23.77 1.05 -11.49
CA ALA A 87 -22.88 2.10 -11.00
C ALA A 87 -21.44 1.89 -11.48
N PHE A 88 -20.63 2.94 -11.37
CA PHE A 88 -19.19 2.89 -11.61
C PHE A 88 -18.40 3.66 -10.53
N SER A 89 -17.13 3.29 -10.35
CA SER A 89 -16.21 3.92 -9.40
C SER A 89 -15.64 5.25 -9.91
N GLY A 90 -15.64 6.28 -9.06
CA GLY A 90 -15.09 7.60 -9.38
C GLY A 90 -15.85 8.28 -10.52
N LYS A 91 -15.11 8.92 -11.44
CA LYS A 91 -15.62 9.57 -12.66
C LYS A 91 -15.45 8.68 -13.90
N LEU A 92 -16.32 8.82 -14.89
CA LEU A 92 -16.22 8.13 -16.18
C LEU A 92 -16.37 9.15 -17.31
N ALA A 93 -15.50 9.09 -18.33
CA ALA A 93 -15.49 10.08 -19.43
C ALA A 93 -15.48 11.56 -18.95
N GLY A 94 -14.79 11.83 -17.83
CA GLY A 94 -14.72 13.17 -17.24
C GLY A 94 -15.99 13.64 -16.49
N VAL A 95 -17.07 12.85 -16.51
CA VAL A 95 -18.36 13.20 -15.88
C VAL A 95 -18.67 12.31 -14.67
N ASN A 96 -19.46 12.86 -13.75
CA ASN A 96 -19.95 12.15 -12.55
C ASN A 96 -21.31 11.47 -12.78
N GLN A 97 -22.02 11.86 -13.82
CA GLN A 97 -23.37 11.40 -14.10
C GLN A 97 -23.49 10.98 -15.58
N LEU A 98 -23.96 9.76 -15.80
CA LEU A 98 -24.25 9.21 -17.11
C LEU A 98 -25.67 8.66 -17.10
N SER A 99 -26.29 8.65 -18.28
CA SER A 99 -27.60 8.00 -18.45
C SER A 99 -27.49 6.51 -18.09
N TYR A 100 -28.53 5.96 -17.44
CA TYR A 100 -28.61 4.57 -16.93
C TYR A 100 -27.76 4.22 -15.69
N PHE A 101 -26.86 5.09 -15.24
CA PHE A 101 -26.06 4.84 -14.04
C PHE A 101 -26.56 5.65 -12.85
N VAL A 102 -26.54 5.06 -11.66
CA VAL A 102 -26.87 5.76 -10.42
C VAL A 102 -25.91 6.94 -10.21
N PRO A 103 -26.41 8.09 -9.77
CA PRO A 103 -25.60 9.29 -9.59
C PRO A 103 -24.59 9.13 -8.45
N THR A 104 -23.60 10.02 -8.41
CA THR A 104 -22.75 10.20 -7.22
C THR A 104 -23.58 10.69 -6.04
N ILE A 105 -23.25 10.22 -4.84
CA ILE A 105 -23.94 10.58 -3.59
C ILE A 105 -23.88 12.10 -3.33
N PHE A 106 -22.74 12.71 -3.64
CA PHE A 106 -22.56 14.16 -3.65
C PHE A 106 -21.78 14.55 -4.90
N ASP A 107 -22.27 15.55 -5.64
CA ASP A 107 -21.61 16.02 -6.84
C ASP A 107 -20.72 17.23 -6.54
N MET A 108 -19.42 16.97 -6.37
CA MET A 108 -18.40 18.01 -6.16
C MET A 108 -18.22 18.95 -7.36
N LEU A 109 -18.71 18.57 -8.57
CA LEU A 109 -18.46 19.30 -9.81
C LEU A 109 -19.52 20.33 -10.17
N GLN A 110 -20.61 20.47 -9.39
CA GLN A 110 -21.64 21.48 -9.64
C GLN A 110 -21.01 22.88 -9.76
N GLU A 111 -21.29 23.58 -10.87
CA GLU A 111 -20.62 24.83 -11.24
C GLU A 111 -20.77 25.95 -10.20
N ASN A 112 -21.84 25.91 -9.40
CA ASN A 112 -22.11 26.87 -8.31
C ASN A 112 -21.82 26.31 -6.90
N GLY A 113 -21.20 25.13 -6.80
CA GLY A 113 -20.94 24.46 -5.53
C GLY A 113 -19.96 25.22 -4.64
N PHE A 114 -20.19 25.20 -3.33
CA PHE A 114 -19.29 25.76 -2.31
C PHE A 114 -17.83 25.27 -2.46
N PHE A 115 -17.64 24.04 -2.95
CA PHE A 115 -16.32 23.44 -3.17
C PHE A 115 -15.45 24.23 -4.17
N ARG A 116 -15.97 24.59 -5.35
CA ARG A 116 -15.17 25.34 -6.36
C ARG A 116 -14.73 26.71 -5.84
N LYS A 117 -15.61 27.40 -5.11
CA LYS A 117 -15.31 28.71 -4.52
C LYS A 117 -14.16 28.63 -3.51
N GLU A 118 -14.17 27.61 -2.65
CA GLU A 118 -13.09 27.41 -1.68
C GLU A 118 -11.80 26.87 -2.32
N GLU A 119 -11.92 26.04 -3.35
CA GLU A 119 -10.78 25.55 -4.14
C GLU A 119 -10.05 26.69 -4.86
N GLU A 120 -10.77 27.66 -5.42
CA GLU A 120 -10.18 28.89 -5.99
C GLU A 120 -9.39 29.68 -4.95
N VAL A 121 -9.91 29.83 -3.73
CA VAL A 121 -9.21 30.50 -2.63
C VAL A 121 -7.93 29.75 -2.26
N LEU A 122 -7.99 28.41 -2.14
CA LEU A 122 -6.80 27.59 -1.86
C LEU A 122 -5.77 27.68 -2.98
N ASN A 123 -6.21 27.70 -4.24
CA ASN A 123 -5.35 27.87 -5.40
C ASN A 123 -4.71 29.26 -5.45
N ALA A 124 -5.43 30.31 -5.04
CA ALA A 124 -4.88 31.65 -4.90
C ALA A 124 -3.76 31.69 -3.83
N ILE A 125 -3.95 31.05 -2.68
CA ILE A 125 -2.92 30.94 -1.64
C ILE A 125 -1.71 30.15 -2.15
N ASN A 126 -1.92 29.05 -2.88
CA ASN A 126 -0.81 28.30 -3.49
C ASN A 126 0.02 29.16 -4.44
N ARG A 127 -0.64 29.96 -5.29
CA ARG A 127 0.04 30.90 -6.20
C ARG A 127 0.83 31.94 -5.43
N GLN A 128 0.28 32.47 -4.33
CA GLN A 128 1.00 33.43 -3.48
C GLN A 128 2.25 32.81 -2.83
N ILE A 129 2.13 31.59 -2.29
CA ILE A 129 3.27 30.85 -1.73
C ILE A 129 4.34 30.62 -2.80
N GLU A 130 3.94 30.18 -4.00
CA GLU A 130 4.86 29.92 -5.11
C GLU A 130 5.59 31.20 -5.56
N VAL A 131 4.89 32.34 -5.60
CA VAL A 131 5.50 33.65 -5.92
C VAL A 131 6.50 34.06 -4.85
N LEU A 132 6.18 33.90 -3.56
CA LEU A 132 7.07 34.27 -2.46
C LEU A 132 8.29 33.34 -2.35
N GLU A 133 8.10 32.04 -2.54
CA GLU A 133 9.20 31.05 -2.54
C GLU A 133 10.19 31.27 -3.69
N ASN A 134 9.69 31.73 -4.84
CA ASN A 134 10.49 32.06 -6.03
C ASN A 134 10.87 33.54 -6.12
N SER A 135 10.58 34.34 -5.11
CA SER A 135 10.87 35.77 -5.14
C SER A 135 12.38 36.04 -5.23
N ALA A 136 12.76 36.99 -6.10
CA ALA A 136 14.15 37.41 -6.25
C ALA A 136 14.74 37.94 -4.94
N GLU A 137 13.89 38.52 -4.09
CA GLU A 137 14.25 39.02 -2.76
C GLU A 137 14.68 37.90 -1.81
N LEU A 138 13.88 36.82 -1.69
CA LEU A 138 14.22 35.67 -0.85
C LEU A 138 15.52 35.00 -1.32
N GLN A 139 15.69 34.84 -2.64
CA GLN A 139 16.91 34.27 -3.22
C GLN A 139 18.13 35.14 -2.91
N THR A 140 18.01 36.46 -3.08
CA THR A 140 19.09 37.41 -2.79
C THR A 140 19.48 37.37 -1.31
N LYS A 141 18.50 37.36 -0.39
CA LYS A 141 18.75 37.29 1.05
C LYS A 141 19.38 35.96 1.48
N LYS A 142 18.96 34.83 0.88
CA LYS A 142 19.60 33.53 1.10
C LYS A 142 21.05 33.49 0.62
N ILE A 143 21.31 34.02 -0.58
CA ILE A 143 22.67 34.14 -1.12
C ILE A 143 23.53 35.01 -0.20
N GLN A 144 22.98 36.14 0.28
CA GLN A 144 23.69 37.02 1.20
C GLN A 144 24.01 36.32 2.53
N LEU A 145 23.08 35.54 3.09
CA LEU A 145 23.31 34.76 4.30
C LEU A 145 24.44 33.72 4.11
N GLU A 146 24.42 32.95 3.02
CA GLU A 146 25.46 31.95 2.73
C GLU A 146 26.82 32.59 2.44
N LYS A 147 26.83 33.76 1.78
CA LYS A 147 28.03 34.58 1.60
C LYS A 147 28.60 35.03 2.94
N THR A 148 27.78 35.63 3.81
CA THR A 148 28.20 36.06 5.16
C THR A 148 28.74 34.89 5.99
N LYS A 149 28.12 33.70 5.92
CA LYS A 149 28.62 32.49 6.60
C LYS A 149 29.98 32.05 6.06
N THR A 150 30.17 32.10 4.74
CA THR A 150 31.42 31.70 4.08
C THR A 150 32.55 32.68 4.40
N GLU A 151 32.26 33.99 4.40
CA GLU A 151 33.18 35.05 4.82
C GLU A 151 33.58 34.89 6.29
N ALA A 152 32.60 34.67 7.18
CA ALA A 152 32.86 34.41 8.60
C ALA A 152 33.77 33.19 8.82
N LEU A 153 33.51 32.08 8.13
CA LEU A 153 34.34 30.87 8.22
C LEU A 153 35.77 31.13 7.74
N THR A 154 35.91 31.83 6.60
CA THR A 154 37.21 32.14 6.00
C THR A 154 38.03 33.05 6.91
N ASP A 155 37.42 34.11 7.44
CA ASP A 155 38.09 35.09 8.30
C ASP A 155 38.49 34.49 9.65
N ILE A 156 37.59 33.73 10.28
CA ILE A 156 37.89 33.03 11.53
C ILE A 156 39.02 32.00 11.31
N GLN A 157 39.01 31.29 10.17
CA GLN A 157 40.06 30.33 9.86
C GLN A 157 41.40 31.00 9.57
N ASN A 158 41.40 32.11 8.83
CA ASN A 158 42.60 32.91 8.56
C ASN A 158 43.21 33.44 9.87
N GLN A 159 42.38 33.94 10.78
CA GLN A 159 42.83 34.40 12.09
C GLN A 159 43.37 33.26 12.96
N LYS A 160 42.75 32.07 12.93
CA LYS A 160 43.29 30.87 13.60
C LYS A 160 44.64 30.45 13.02
N ASN A 161 44.80 30.47 11.70
CA ASN A 161 46.06 30.17 11.02
C ASN A 161 47.15 31.19 11.38
N LYS A 162 46.80 32.49 11.45
CA LYS A 162 47.70 33.56 11.89
C LYS A 162 48.16 33.35 13.33
N ILE A 163 47.24 33.03 14.25
CA ILE A 163 47.57 32.69 15.65
C ILE A 163 48.54 31.51 15.71
N LYS A 164 48.33 30.48 14.89
CA LYS A 164 49.22 29.31 14.82
C LYS A 164 50.63 29.69 14.33
N ARG A 165 50.74 30.50 13.28
CA ARG A 165 52.03 30.99 12.77
C ARG A 165 52.76 31.85 13.81
N LEU A 166 52.07 32.84 14.37
CA LEU A 166 52.64 33.71 15.41
C LEU A 166 53.05 32.91 16.66
N LYS A 167 52.35 31.82 16.99
CA LYS A 167 52.77 30.93 18.08
C LYS A 167 54.15 30.31 17.80
N LEU A 168 54.37 29.81 16.58
CA LEU A 168 55.66 29.25 16.17
C LEU A 168 56.77 30.30 16.21
N GLU A 169 56.53 31.51 15.70
CA GLU A 169 57.48 32.62 15.74
C GLU A 169 57.82 33.03 17.19
N ARG A 170 56.84 33.00 18.11
CA ARG A 170 57.08 33.26 19.54
C ARG A 170 57.91 32.15 20.19
N ASP A 171 57.66 30.90 19.84
CA ASP A 171 58.41 29.75 20.36
C ASP A 171 59.87 29.75 19.82
N GLU A 172 60.09 30.16 18.57
CA GLU A 172 61.44 30.40 18.01
C GLU A 172 62.17 31.56 18.71
N LYS A 173 61.48 32.69 18.95
CA LYS A 173 62.05 33.82 19.72
C LYS A 173 62.44 33.40 21.14
N ARG A 174 61.63 32.57 21.80
CA ARG A 174 61.95 32.01 23.14
C ARG A 174 63.23 31.18 23.13
N ASN A 175 63.45 30.39 22.08
CA ASN A 175 64.66 29.56 21.95
C ASN A 175 65.92 30.38 21.65
N SER A 176 65.79 31.62 21.18
CA SER A 176 66.91 32.52 20.87
C SER A 176 67.46 33.31 22.09
N PHE A 177 66.85 33.17 23.27
CA PHE A 177 67.22 33.87 24.51
C PHE A 177 68.49 33.34 25.20
N THR A 178 69.50 32.89 24.46
CA THR A 178 70.68 32.23 25.03
C THR A 178 71.79 33.18 25.53
N ASN A 179 71.74 34.49 25.20
CA ASN A 179 72.81 35.46 25.51
C ASN A 179 72.32 36.77 26.19
N LEU A 180 71.12 36.78 26.79
CA LEU A 180 70.50 37.99 27.38
C LEU A 180 70.51 37.97 28.92
N SER A 181 70.46 39.14 29.54
CA SER A 181 70.40 39.25 31.02
C SER A 181 69.04 38.82 31.56
N SER A 182 69.00 38.36 32.82
CA SER A 182 67.76 37.85 33.45
C SER A 182 66.61 38.87 33.48
N THR A 183 66.92 40.17 33.57
CA THR A 183 65.93 41.25 33.53
C THR A 183 65.36 41.53 32.14
N GLU A 184 66.14 41.28 31.08
CA GLU A 184 65.68 41.45 29.68
C GLU A 184 64.79 40.28 29.24
N ILE A 185 65.06 39.07 29.74
CA ILE A 185 64.26 37.87 29.47
C ILE A 185 62.84 38.01 30.06
N GLU A 186 62.71 38.48 31.30
CA GLU A 186 61.39 38.69 31.93
C GLU A 186 60.54 39.73 31.20
N GLN A 187 61.15 40.82 30.71
CA GLN A 187 60.46 41.84 29.93
C GLN A 187 59.96 41.29 28.58
N LEU A 188 60.80 40.54 27.87
CA LEU A 188 60.45 39.94 26.58
C LEU A 188 59.37 38.85 26.74
N GLU A 189 59.40 38.04 27.79
CA GLU A 189 58.34 37.05 28.06
C GLU A 189 56.99 37.71 28.35
N LEU A 190 57.00 38.83 29.06
CA LEU A 190 55.79 39.61 29.35
C LEU A 190 55.20 40.22 28.07
N GLU A 191 56.04 40.75 27.17
CA GLU A 191 55.61 41.24 25.86
C GLU A 191 55.00 40.13 24.99
N LEU A 192 55.66 38.97 24.88
CA LEU A 192 55.16 37.82 24.10
C LEU A 192 53.84 37.26 24.66
N SER A 193 53.65 37.33 25.98
CA SER A 193 52.41 36.95 26.66
C SER A 193 51.27 37.93 26.37
N GLU A 194 51.54 39.24 26.40
CA GLU A 194 50.57 40.28 26.02
C GLU A 194 50.17 40.19 24.54
N GLU A 195 51.10 39.89 23.64
CA GLU A 195 50.79 39.64 22.22
C GLU A 195 49.85 38.44 22.03
N SER A 196 50.08 37.35 22.76
CA SER A 196 49.20 36.16 22.74
C SER A 196 47.78 36.48 23.24
N LYS A 197 47.67 37.25 24.33
CA LYS A 197 46.37 37.69 24.85
C LYS A 197 45.63 38.59 23.86
N LYS A 198 46.31 39.54 23.23
CA LYS A 198 45.72 40.44 22.21
C LYS A 198 45.11 39.66 21.05
N GLU A 199 45.81 38.67 20.53
CA GLU A 199 45.32 37.83 19.41
C GLU A 199 44.12 36.95 19.81
N SER A 200 44.11 36.41 21.04
CA SER A 200 42.97 35.66 21.58
C SER A 200 41.73 36.54 21.77
N ILE A 201 41.91 37.75 22.31
CA ILE A 201 40.85 38.75 22.45
C ILE A 201 40.30 39.17 21.08
N LEU A 202 41.17 39.36 20.09
CA LEU A 202 40.79 39.72 18.73
C LEU A 202 39.93 38.63 18.08
N LEU A 203 40.34 37.36 18.18
CA LEU A 203 39.55 36.22 17.69
C LEU A 203 38.15 36.15 18.35
N LYS A 204 38.07 36.40 19.66
CA LYS A 204 36.79 36.42 20.39
C LYS A 204 35.88 37.57 19.93
N LYS A 205 36.45 38.77 19.69
CA LYS A 205 35.71 39.92 19.15
C LYS A 205 35.24 39.67 17.72
N MET A 206 36.09 39.11 16.86
CA MET A 206 35.73 38.75 15.48
C MET A 206 34.62 37.70 15.42
N THR A 207 34.70 36.67 16.27
CA THR A 207 33.65 35.64 16.36
C THR A 207 32.31 36.26 16.77
N LYS A 208 32.32 37.16 17.77
CA LYS A 208 31.10 37.87 18.20
C LYS A 208 30.53 38.76 17.10
N TYR A 209 31.39 39.47 16.37
CA TYR A 209 30.98 40.30 15.23
C TYR A 209 30.33 39.48 14.12
N TRP A 210 30.97 38.39 13.71
CA TRP A 210 30.45 37.53 12.65
C TRP A 210 29.16 36.81 13.05
N ASN A 211 29.05 36.36 14.31
CA ASN A 211 27.79 35.81 14.83
C ASN A 211 26.66 36.84 14.74
N PHE A 212 26.91 38.09 15.11
CA PHE A 212 25.90 39.16 15.00
C PHE A 212 25.50 39.45 13.54
N GLN A 213 26.46 39.44 12.60
CA GLN A 213 26.15 39.60 11.17
C GLN A 213 25.35 38.43 10.61
N ILE A 214 25.68 37.21 11.00
CA ILE A 214 24.91 36.01 10.62
C ILE A 214 23.51 36.07 11.22
N GLU A 215 23.36 36.47 12.49
CA GLU A 215 22.04 36.63 13.14
C GLU A 215 21.16 37.66 12.42
N ASN A 216 21.71 38.81 12.01
CA ASN A 216 20.96 39.82 11.26
C ASN A 216 20.56 39.32 9.87
N ALA A 217 21.50 38.73 9.12
CA ALA A 217 21.20 38.16 7.81
C ALA A 217 20.18 37.01 7.91
N GLN A 218 20.23 36.22 8.98
CA GLN A 218 19.27 35.15 9.26
C GLN A 218 17.90 35.72 9.62
N LYS A 219 17.84 36.83 10.38
CA LYS A 219 16.59 37.51 10.72
C LYS A 219 15.85 38.00 9.47
N ASP A 220 16.57 38.60 8.53
CA ASP A 220 15.99 39.03 7.25
C ASP A 220 15.38 37.87 6.45
N VAL A 221 16.07 36.73 6.41
CA VAL A 221 15.54 35.51 5.76
C VAL A 221 14.34 34.96 6.53
N ASN A 222 14.39 34.97 7.86
CA ASN A 222 13.30 34.46 8.70
C ASN A 222 12.02 35.26 8.52
N LEU A 223 12.08 36.59 8.40
CA LEU A 223 10.88 37.41 8.16
C LEU A 223 10.10 36.97 6.91
N LEU A 224 10.81 36.70 5.81
CA LEU A 224 10.20 36.22 4.57
C LEU A 224 9.71 34.78 4.69
N LEU A 225 10.45 33.93 5.40
CA LEU A 225 10.04 32.55 5.66
C LEU A 225 8.82 32.47 6.57
N ASP A 226 8.70 33.37 7.54
CA ASP A 226 7.57 33.44 8.48
C ASP A 226 6.28 33.81 7.75
N GLU A 227 6.33 34.74 6.79
CA GLU A 227 5.20 35.05 5.92
C GLU A 227 4.76 33.84 5.09
N ILE A 228 5.70 33.11 4.49
CA ILE A 228 5.42 31.86 3.76
C ILE A 228 4.82 30.80 4.69
N ASN A 229 5.35 30.67 5.91
CA ASN A 229 4.87 29.71 6.89
C ASN A 229 3.45 30.07 7.39
N GLN A 230 3.15 31.35 7.55
CA GLN A 230 1.82 31.83 7.91
C GLN A 230 0.81 31.49 6.82
N LEU A 231 1.14 31.72 5.55
CA LEU A 231 0.29 31.33 4.41
C LEU A 231 0.11 29.81 4.31
N LYS A 232 1.18 29.03 4.57
CA LYS A 232 1.10 27.56 4.62
C LYS A 232 0.18 27.07 5.72
N GLU A 233 0.23 27.71 6.89
CA GLU A 233 -0.66 27.40 8.01
C GLU A 233 -2.11 27.79 7.71
N GLU A 234 -2.34 28.99 7.15
CA GLU A 234 -3.67 29.41 6.70
C GLU A 234 -4.26 28.42 5.68
N ARG A 235 -3.47 28.02 4.68
CA ARG A 235 -3.85 26.98 3.71
C ARG A 235 -4.21 25.68 4.41
N ARG A 236 -3.40 25.25 5.39
CA ARG A 236 -3.63 24.00 6.14
C ARG A 236 -4.96 24.05 6.89
N VAL A 237 -5.24 25.16 7.58
CA VAL A 237 -6.50 25.36 8.32
C VAL A 237 -7.70 25.38 7.38
N LYS A 238 -7.66 26.19 6.30
CA LYS A 238 -8.74 26.27 5.31
C LYS A 238 -8.98 24.93 4.61
N SER A 239 -7.90 24.25 4.18
CA SER A 239 -8.01 22.93 3.55
C SER A 239 -8.60 21.88 4.49
N GLY A 240 -8.27 21.93 5.79
CA GLY A 240 -8.86 21.04 6.79
C GLY A 240 -10.35 21.32 7.00
N ALA A 241 -10.75 22.59 7.09
CA ALA A 241 -12.15 22.99 7.21
C ALA A 241 -12.98 22.58 5.98
N LEU A 242 -12.44 22.77 4.76
CA LEU A 242 -13.07 22.34 3.52
C LEU A 242 -13.26 20.81 3.49
N GLN A 243 -12.25 20.04 3.89
CA GLN A 243 -12.35 18.58 4.00
C GLN A 243 -13.41 18.14 5.00
N GLN A 244 -13.47 18.74 6.18
CA GLN A 244 -14.50 18.43 7.18
C GLN A 244 -15.91 18.72 6.65
N LYS A 245 -16.08 19.84 5.94
CA LYS A 245 -17.36 20.19 5.33
C LYS A 245 -17.74 19.20 4.23
N LEU A 246 -16.80 18.77 3.40
CA LEU A 246 -17.03 17.69 2.44
C LEU A 246 -17.45 16.39 3.16
N PHE A 247 -16.77 16.03 4.25
CA PHE A 247 -17.11 14.82 4.99
C PHE A 247 -18.51 14.85 5.60
N ALA A 248 -19.02 16.03 5.97
CA ALA A 248 -20.38 16.20 6.45
C ALA A 248 -21.43 16.03 5.33
N GLU A 249 -21.16 16.56 4.14
CA GLU A 249 -22.08 16.48 2.99
C GLU A 249 -22.19 15.06 2.40
N TYR A 250 -21.09 14.30 2.41
CA TYR A 250 -21.08 12.90 2.00
C TYR A 250 -21.80 12.02 3.03
N SER A 251 -23.13 11.88 2.89
CA SER A 251 -23.98 11.08 3.77
C SER A 251 -24.57 9.85 3.08
N PHE A 252 -24.59 8.73 3.79
CA PHE A 252 -25.11 7.45 3.31
C PHE A 252 -26.43 7.11 3.99
N LEU A 253 -27.42 6.66 3.22
CA LEU A 253 -28.68 6.12 3.72
C LEU A 253 -28.53 4.64 4.07
N ASN A 254 -29.30 4.19 5.06
CA ASN A 254 -29.54 2.76 5.32
C ASN A 254 -31.01 2.39 5.02
N GLN A 255 -31.37 1.12 5.20
CA GLN A 255 -32.74 0.63 4.97
C GLN A 255 -33.83 1.29 5.84
N PHE A 256 -33.45 1.89 6.98
CA PHE A 256 -34.36 2.59 7.88
C PHE A 256 -34.51 4.08 7.53
N GLY A 257 -33.81 4.56 6.49
CA GLY A 257 -33.78 5.97 6.11
C GLY A 257 -32.85 6.84 6.95
N GLU A 258 -32.04 6.24 7.84
CA GLU A 258 -31.08 6.98 8.67
C GLU A 258 -29.86 7.41 7.82
N ARG A 259 -29.46 8.66 7.96
CA ARG A 259 -28.25 9.21 7.31
C ARG A 259 -27.07 9.18 8.26
N LYS A 260 -25.91 8.78 7.74
CA LYS A 260 -24.63 8.91 8.45
C LYS A 260 -23.56 9.43 7.51
N SER A 261 -22.82 10.41 7.97
CA SER A 261 -21.77 11.07 7.19
C SER A 261 -20.50 10.22 7.11
N ILE A 262 -19.68 10.44 6.09
CA ILE A 262 -18.39 9.74 5.95
C ILE A 262 -17.43 10.11 7.09
N GLY A 263 -17.52 11.34 7.59
CA GLY A 263 -16.75 11.79 8.76
C GLY A 263 -17.07 10.97 10.00
N GLU A 264 -18.36 10.72 10.28
CA GLU A 264 -18.80 9.91 11.42
C GLU A 264 -18.44 8.42 11.28
N ILE A 265 -18.37 7.89 10.06
CA ILE A 265 -18.01 6.48 9.82
C ILE A 265 -16.51 6.25 10.05
N PHE A 266 -15.67 7.22 9.69
CA PHE A 266 -14.21 7.09 9.73
C PHE A 266 -13.53 7.94 10.82
N ASN A 267 -14.27 8.44 11.81
CA ASN A 267 -13.75 9.32 12.86
C ASN A 267 -12.95 10.51 12.29
N ASN A 268 -13.50 11.17 11.26
CA ASN A 268 -12.91 12.31 10.53
C ASN A 268 -11.59 12.03 9.79
N ASN A 269 -11.23 10.76 9.56
CA ASN A 269 -10.06 10.39 8.76
C ASN A 269 -10.39 9.34 7.68
N PRO A 270 -11.28 9.65 6.71
CA PRO A 270 -11.66 8.72 5.68
C PRO A 270 -10.53 8.53 4.64
N PRO A 271 -10.39 7.32 4.06
CA PRO A 271 -9.46 7.10 2.97
C PRO A 271 -9.88 7.84 1.71
N ALA A 272 -8.90 8.21 0.87
CA ALA A 272 -9.15 8.96 -0.36
C ALA A 272 -10.10 8.20 -1.31
N GLY A 273 -11.13 8.90 -1.82
CA GLY A 273 -12.15 8.35 -2.71
C GLY A 273 -13.17 7.44 -2.01
N ALA A 274 -13.20 7.40 -0.67
CA ALA A 274 -14.27 6.73 0.06
C ALA A 274 -15.61 7.42 -0.26
N GLY A 275 -16.66 6.62 -0.52
CA GLY A 275 -17.96 7.10 -0.99
C GLY A 275 -18.12 7.22 -2.51
N GLU A 276 -17.04 7.17 -3.29
CA GLU A 276 -17.12 7.18 -4.76
C GLU A 276 -17.15 5.79 -5.40
N CYS A 277 -17.11 4.73 -4.59
CA CYS A 277 -17.16 3.34 -5.05
C CYS A 277 -18.56 2.98 -5.58
N ALA A 278 -18.67 1.96 -6.43
CA ALA A 278 -19.94 1.56 -7.03
C ALA A 278 -20.92 1.01 -5.98
N ALA A 279 -20.48 0.12 -5.09
CA ALA A 279 -21.33 -0.47 -4.06
C ALA A 279 -22.08 0.54 -3.16
N PRO A 280 -21.45 1.55 -2.53
CA PRO A 280 -22.17 2.56 -1.74
C PRO A 280 -23.17 3.38 -2.57
N LYS A 281 -22.86 3.73 -3.83
CA LYS A 281 -23.78 4.49 -4.69
C LYS A 281 -25.04 3.69 -5.01
N LEU A 282 -24.87 2.40 -5.33
CA LEU A 282 -25.99 1.49 -5.62
C LEU A 282 -26.93 1.37 -4.43
N LEU A 283 -26.39 1.10 -3.25
CA LEU A 283 -27.20 0.94 -2.04
C LEU A 283 -27.84 2.25 -1.60
N HIS A 284 -27.14 3.38 -1.72
CA HIS A 284 -27.71 4.69 -1.40
C HIS A 284 -28.93 4.98 -2.26
N TYR A 285 -28.81 4.79 -3.58
CA TYR A 285 -29.92 4.99 -4.51
C TYR A 285 -31.07 4.01 -4.23
N ALA A 286 -30.76 2.74 -3.95
CA ALA A 286 -31.78 1.75 -3.62
C ALA A 286 -32.59 2.17 -2.39
N PHE A 287 -31.93 2.60 -1.30
CA PHE A 287 -32.63 3.05 -0.10
C PHE A 287 -33.38 4.37 -0.30
N GLU A 288 -32.83 5.33 -1.06
CA GLU A 288 -33.52 6.59 -1.41
C GLU A 288 -34.83 6.33 -2.18
N HIS A 289 -34.85 5.30 -3.03
CA HIS A 289 -35.99 4.93 -3.86
C HIS A 289 -36.82 3.76 -3.29
N HIS A 290 -36.62 3.38 -2.03
CA HIS A 290 -37.33 2.29 -1.36
C HIS A 290 -37.26 0.94 -2.10
N LEU A 291 -36.15 0.68 -2.80
CA LEU A 291 -35.86 -0.60 -3.43
C LEU A 291 -35.20 -1.53 -2.41
N LYS A 292 -35.68 -2.77 -2.32
CA LYS A 292 -35.10 -3.79 -1.42
C LYS A 292 -33.88 -4.43 -2.08
N PRO A 293 -32.66 -4.30 -1.53
CA PRO A 293 -31.47 -4.98 -2.04
C PRO A 293 -31.59 -6.50 -1.92
N ILE A 294 -31.19 -7.24 -2.97
CA ILE A 294 -31.22 -8.71 -3.01
C ILE A 294 -29.80 -9.28 -3.14
N ALA A 295 -29.09 -8.88 -4.18
CA ALA A 295 -27.74 -9.38 -4.46
C ALA A 295 -26.91 -8.32 -5.16
N MET A 296 -25.60 -8.33 -4.98
CA MET A 296 -24.72 -7.39 -5.68
C MET A 296 -23.48 -8.07 -6.22
N ALA A 297 -22.90 -7.47 -7.26
CA ALA A 297 -21.60 -7.86 -7.78
C ALA A 297 -20.87 -6.65 -8.32
N GLU A 298 -19.55 -6.65 -8.21
CA GLU A 298 -18.69 -5.67 -8.85
C GLU A 298 -17.70 -6.37 -9.77
N PHE A 299 -17.32 -5.75 -10.88
CA PHE A 299 -16.35 -6.29 -11.82
C PHE A 299 -15.45 -5.20 -12.41
N TRP A 300 -14.27 -5.59 -12.89
CA TRP A 300 -13.32 -4.69 -13.53
C TRP A 300 -13.52 -4.64 -15.04
N TRP A 301 -13.47 -3.44 -15.61
CA TRP A 301 -13.55 -3.20 -17.04
C TRP A 301 -12.37 -2.37 -17.54
N GLY A 302 -11.62 -2.89 -18.51
CA GLY A 302 -10.44 -2.24 -19.10
C GLY A 302 -9.10 -2.87 -18.69
N GLN A 303 -8.02 -2.25 -19.15
CA GLN A 303 -6.64 -2.64 -18.85
C GLN A 303 -6.34 -2.51 -17.34
N SER A 304 -5.50 -3.40 -16.82
CA SER A 304 -5.03 -3.34 -15.44
C SER A 304 -4.19 -2.08 -15.20
N PRO A 305 -4.35 -1.39 -14.05
CA PRO A 305 -3.39 -0.36 -13.65
C PRO A 305 -1.99 -0.97 -13.49
N LYS A 306 -0.93 -0.21 -13.80
CA LYS A 306 0.47 -0.69 -13.68
C LYS A 306 0.86 -1.15 -12.28
N SER A 307 0.17 -0.68 -11.24
CA SER A 307 0.45 -1.01 -9.84
C SER A 307 -0.28 -2.26 -9.36
N GLU A 308 -1.42 -2.61 -9.95
CA GLU A 308 -2.35 -3.62 -9.45
C GLU A 308 -2.57 -4.74 -10.48
N ILE A 309 -3.18 -5.84 -10.03
CA ILE A 309 -3.58 -6.95 -10.89
C ILE A 309 -5.11 -6.94 -10.97
N ARG A 310 -5.63 -6.42 -12.09
CA ARG A 310 -7.04 -6.43 -12.44
C ARG A 310 -7.22 -7.07 -13.81
N LYS A 311 -8.25 -7.90 -13.96
CA LYS A 311 -8.58 -8.60 -15.19
C LYS A 311 -9.90 -8.08 -15.72
N HIS A 312 -9.95 -7.77 -17.01
CA HIS A 312 -11.16 -7.36 -17.68
C HIS A 312 -12.26 -8.43 -17.55
N LYS A 313 -13.50 -8.01 -17.23
CA LYS A 313 -14.70 -8.83 -16.97
C LYS A 313 -14.65 -9.70 -15.71
N GLN A 314 -13.54 -9.71 -14.97
CA GLN A 314 -13.42 -10.44 -13.71
C GLN A 314 -14.21 -9.70 -12.62
N PHE A 315 -14.98 -10.45 -11.84
CA PHE A 315 -15.65 -9.92 -10.65
C PHE A 315 -14.62 -9.56 -9.57
N TYR A 316 -14.97 -8.73 -8.60
CA TYR A 316 -14.14 -8.44 -7.44
C TYR A 316 -15.07 -8.12 -6.26
N PRO A 317 -14.69 -8.47 -5.02
CA PRO A 317 -15.44 -8.04 -3.85
C PRO A 317 -15.33 -6.53 -3.66
N ALA A 318 -16.27 -5.97 -2.89
CA ALA A 318 -16.21 -4.58 -2.46
C ALA A 318 -14.93 -4.30 -1.65
N CYS A 319 -14.41 -3.07 -1.77
CA CYS A 319 -13.13 -2.71 -1.15
C CYS A 319 -13.19 -2.79 0.38
N LYS A 320 -12.23 -3.50 0.99
CA LYS A 320 -12.16 -3.64 2.46
C LYS A 320 -11.84 -2.34 3.19
N SER A 321 -10.94 -1.49 2.68
CA SER A 321 -10.59 -0.25 3.40
C SER A 321 -11.67 0.83 3.31
N LYS A 322 -12.38 0.91 2.18
CA LYS A 322 -13.31 2.02 1.87
C LYS A 322 -14.77 1.62 2.02
N CYS A 323 -15.18 0.50 1.42
CA CYS A 323 -16.57 0.08 1.39
C CYS A 323 -16.97 -0.67 2.66
N GLU A 324 -16.11 -1.53 3.22
CA GLU A 324 -16.44 -2.32 4.43
C GLU A 324 -16.91 -1.46 5.61
N PRO A 325 -16.23 -0.37 6.00
CA PRO A 325 -16.70 0.47 7.09
C PRO A 325 -18.02 1.15 6.76
N ILE A 326 -18.23 1.61 5.53
CA ILE A 326 -19.48 2.29 5.11
C ILE A 326 -20.66 1.31 5.11
N LEU A 327 -20.45 0.15 4.50
CA LEU A 327 -21.49 -0.86 4.29
C LEU A 327 -21.85 -1.58 5.57
N LEU A 328 -20.86 -2.17 6.27
CA LEU A 328 -21.12 -3.00 7.45
C LEU A 328 -21.48 -2.18 8.70
N SER A 329 -20.92 -0.97 8.88
CA SER A 329 -21.22 -0.17 10.08
C SER A 329 -22.53 0.63 9.99
N HIS A 330 -23.04 0.86 8.78
CA HIS A 330 -24.21 1.73 8.55
C HIS A 330 -25.20 1.19 7.52
N MET A 331 -24.83 1.11 6.24
CA MET A 331 -25.80 0.92 5.16
C MET A 331 -26.53 -0.43 5.21
N LEU A 332 -25.83 -1.50 5.59
CA LEU A 332 -26.36 -2.86 5.69
C LEU A 332 -26.83 -3.21 7.11
N LYS A 333 -26.87 -2.24 8.03
CA LYS A 333 -27.27 -2.48 9.42
C LYS A 333 -28.72 -2.96 9.48
N GLY A 334 -28.92 -4.14 10.07
CA GLY A 334 -30.22 -4.79 10.23
C GLY A 334 -30.72 -5.55 8.99
N LEU A 335 -29.94 -5.62 7.92
CA LEU A 335 -30.28 -6.44 6.76
C LEU A 335 -29.80 -7.87 7.04
N GLU A 336 -30.66 -8.86 6.83
CA GLU A 336 -30.22 -10.26 6.90
C GLU A 336 -29.26 -10.56 5.75
N MET A 337 -28.05 -11.00 6.09
CA MET A 337 -26.96 -11.24 5.15
C MET A 337 -26.47 -12.68 5.31
N GLU A 338 -25.94 -13.25 4.24
CA GLU A 338 -25.22 -14.52 4.27
C GLU A 338 -24.09 -14.47 5.32
N ALA A 339 -23.76 -15.65 5.86
CA ALA A 339 -22.70 -15.77 6.84
C ALA A 339 -21.37 -15.27 6.25
N ASN A 340 -20.55 -14.65 7.09
CA ASN A 340 -19.23 -14.21 6.67
C ASN A 340 -18.32 -15.44 6.49
N PRO A 341 -17.92 -15.81 5.26
CA PRO A 341 -17.12 -17.01 5.02
C PRO A 341 -15.73 -16.91 5.64
N PHE A 342 -15.26 -15.72 6.03
CA PHE A 342 -13.99 -15.55 6.73
C PHE A 342 -14.04 -15.92 8.23
N GLN A 343 -15.20 -16.27 8.76
CA GLN A 343 -15.36 -16.76 10.14
C GLN A 343 -15.28 -18.29 10.24
N GLU A 344 -15.52 -19.00 9.14
CA GLU A 344 -15.42 -20.45 9.09
C GLU A 344 -13.95 -20.87 9.09
N ASN A 345 -13.60 -21.85 9.93
CA ASN A 345 -12.23 -22.34 10.01
C ASN A 345 -11.96 -23.36 8.90
N PRO A 346 -11.21 -23.01 7.83
CA PRO A 346 -11.00 -23.92 6.71
C PRO A 346 -10.08 -25.10 7.05
N ALA A 347 -9.47 -25.09 8.24
CA ALA A 347 -8.56 -26.14 8.70
C ALA A 347 -9.21 -27.15 9.66
N GLU A 348 -10.50 -27.00 9.96
CA GLU A 348 -11.22 -27.96 10.79
C GLU A 348 -11.09 -29.38 10.20
N GLY A 349 -10.74 -30.35 11.07
CA GLY A 349 -10.51 -31.74 10.67
C GLY A 349 -9.22 -32.05 9.89
N LYS A 350 -8.39 -31.06 9.54
CA LYS A 350 -7.08 -31.32 8.89
C LYS A 350 -6.05 -31.80 9.90
N ASN A 351 -5.09 -32.62 9.48
CA ASN A 351 -3.94 -33.01 10.31
C ASN A 351 -2.64 -32.39 9.77
N ILE A 352 -1.68 -32.13 10.67
CA ILE A 352 -0.33 -31.67 10.29
C ILE A 352 0.56 -32.91 10.18
N GLU A 353 1.05 -33.19 8.97
CA GLU A 353 2.02 -34.25 8.74
C GLU A 353 3.44 -33.76 9.08
N ILE A 354 4.13 -34.50 9.94
CA ILE A 354 5.54 -34.25 10.29
C ILE A 354 6.41 -35.12 9.38
N VAL A 355 7.25 -34.48 8.56
CA VAL A 355 8.08 -35.12 7.54
C VAL A 355 9.48 -35.43 8.08
N TYR A 356 9.96 -34.60 9.00
CA TYR A 356 11.25 -34.75 9.66
C TYR A 356 11.15 -34.18 11.07
N GLU A 357 11.79 -34.82 12.02
CA GLU A 357 11.83 -34.38 13.41
C GLU A 357 13.11 -34.86 14.09
N ASP A 358 13.74 -33.96 14.86
CA ASP A 358 14.82 -34.28 15.78
C ASP A 358 14.60 -33.56 17.12
N GLU A 359 15.61 -33.51 17.99
CA GLU A 359 15.50 -32.92 19.33
C GLU A 359 15.22 -31.41 19.30
N ILE A 360 15.69 -30.68 18.28
CA ILE A 360 15.73 -29.21 18.26
C ILE A 360 14.80 -28.59 17.22
N LEU A 361 14.40 -29.32 16.18
CA LEU A 361 13.55 -28.83 15.10
C LEU A 361 12.65 -29.91 14.51
N LEU A 362 11.70 -29.46 13.70
CA LEU A 362 10.89 -30.35 12.87
C LEU A 362 10.49 -29.66 11.55
N VAL A 363 10.21 -30.46 10.54
CA VAL A 363 9.71 -30.03 9.24
C VAL A 363 8.36 -30.67 8.99
N ILE A 364 7.36 -29.84 8.74
CA ILE A 364 5.99 -30.28 8.47
C ILE A 364 5.67 -30.17 6.97
N ASN A 365 4.73 -30.98 6.52
CA ASN A 365 3.99 -30.77 5.27
C ASN A 365 2.68 -30.05 5.62
N LYS A 366 2.66 -28.72 5.47
CA LYS A 366 1.48 -27.92 5.77
C LYS A 366 0.39 -28.19 4.72
N PRO A 367 -0.85 -28.56 5.11
CA PRO A 367 -1.95 -28.66 4.16
C PRO A 367 -2.32 -27.28 3.59
N ALA A 368 -2.94 -27.28 2.40
CA ALA A 368 -3.52 -26.06 1.82
C ALA A 368 -4.72 -25.58 2.67
N GLU A 369 -5.05 -24.29 2.56
CA GLU A 369 -6.13 -23.65 3.34
C GLU A 369 -5.95 -23.84 4.85
N PHE A 370 -4.73 -23.57 5.34
CA PHE A 370 -4.41 -23.59 6.77
C PHE A 370 -3.40 -22.49 7.14
N LEU A 371 -3.72 -21.70 8.16
CA LEU A 371 -2.90 -20.58 8.60
C LEU A 371 -1.57 -21.05 9.22
N SER A 372 -0.46 -20.41 8.83
CA SER A 372 0.84 -20.65 9.48
C SER A 372 0.89 -20.08 10.91
N VAL A 373 0.24 -18.94 11.13
CA VAL A 373 0.17 -18.21 12.41
C VAL A 373 -1.27 -17.74 12.65
N PRO A 374 -1.69 -17.50 13.91
CA PRO A 374 -3.07 -17.11 14.22
C PRO A 374 -3.50 -15.86 13.45
N GLY A 375 -4.72 -15.89 12.92
CA GLY A 375 -5.37 -14.75 12.28
C GLY A 375 -6.03 -13.81 13.30
N LYS A 376 -6.73 -12.79 12.80
CA LYS A 376 -7.51 -11.87 13.66
C LYS A 376 -8.83 -12.48 14.15
N ILE A 377 -9.45 -13.32 13.31
CA ILE A 377 -10.77 -13.92 13.55
C ILE A 377 -10.59 -15.39 13.95
N ILE A 378 -9.85 -16.14 13.12
CA ILE A 378 -9.56 -17.56 13.34
C ILE A 378 -8.18 -17.70 14.00
N SER A 379 -8.11 -18.30 15.19
CA SER A 379 -6.86 -18.55 15.90
C SER A 379 -6.17 -19.84 15.47
N ASP A 380 -6.96 -20.84 15.04
CA ASP A 380 -6.46 -22.15 14.63
C ASP A 380 -5.44 -22.01 13.50
N SER A 381 -4.23 -22.51 13.77
CA SER A 381 -3.06 -22.33 12.94
C SER A 381 -2.02 -23.40 13.25
N VAL A 382 -1.05 -23.56 12.35
CA VAL A 382 0.13 -24.41 12.56
C VAL A 382 0.80 -24.08 13.88
N TYR A 383 1.03 -22.79 14.16
CA TYR A 383 1.60 -22.35 15.44
C TYR A 383 0.83 -22.91 16.65
N GLN A 384 -0.50 -22.73 16.66
CA GLN A 384 -1.32 -23.14 17.80
C GLN A 384 -1.27 -24.65 18.00
N ARG A 385 -1.48 -25.44 16.93
CA ARG A 385 -1.48 -26.90 17.04
C ARG A 385 -0.12 -27.49 17.37
N ILE A 386 0.96 -26.91 16.85
CA ILE A 386 2.32 -27.36 17.18
C ILE A 386 2.66 -26.99 18.63
N LYS A 387 2.23 -25.83 19.12
CA LYS A 387 2.39 -25.46 20.53
C LYS A 387 1.66 -26.43 21.46
N GLU A 388 0.48 -26.90 21.06
CA GLU A 388 -0.29 -27.91 21.80
C GLU A 388 0.40 -29.29 21.76
N LEU A 389 0.98 -29.69 20.62
CA LEU A 389 1.74 -30.94 20.49
C LEU A 389 3.08 -30.92 21.25
N TYR A 390 3.71 -29.75 21.35
CA TYR A 390 5.02 -29.56 22.00
C TYR A 390 4.95 -28.48 23.10
N PRO A 391 4.27 -28.76 24.23
CA PRO A 391 4.05 -27.77 25.29
C PRO A 391 5.35 -27.32 25.98
N ASN A 392 6.39 -28.14 25.92
CA ASN A 392 7.71 -27.87 26.52
C ASN A 392 8.64 -27.03 25.62
N ALA A 393 8.21 -26.69 24.39
CA ALA A 393 8.99 -25.87 23.49
C ALA A 393 9.13 -24.44 24.02
N THR A 394 10.36 -23.93 24.07
CA THR A 394 10.68 -22.63 24.71
C THR A 394 10.74 -21.46 23.74
N GLY A 395 10.83 -21.72 22.43
CA GLY A 395 11.00 -20.69 21.39
C GLY A 395 9.69 -20.24 20.71
N PRO A 396 9.78 -19.29 19.75
CA PRO A 396 8.64 -18.82 18.95
C PRO A 396 8.01 -19.86 18.02
N LEU A 397 8.61 -21.05 17.87
CA LEU A 397 8.25 -22.14 16.96
C LEU A 397 8.40 -21.82 15.46
N ILE A 398 7.76 -20.76 14.98
CA ILE A 398 7.62 -20.47 13.54
C ILE A 398 8.77 -19.62 13.03
N VAL A 399 9.74 -20.23 12.34
CA VAL A 399 10.91 -19.51 11.76
C VAL A 399 10.61 -18.85 10.41
N HIS A 400 9.64 -19.35 9.66
CA HIS A 400 9.15 -18.77 8.41
C HIS A 400 7.68 -19.14 8.19
N ARG A 401 7.00 -18.49 7.24
CA ARG A 401 5.57 -18.67 6.99
C ARG A 401 5.28 -19.04 5.55
N LEU A 402 4.27 -19.89 5.38
CA LEU A 402 3.57 -20.10 4.11
C LEU A 402 2.24 -19.33 4.12
N ASP A 403 1.76 -18.94 2.94
CA ASP A 403 0.41 -18.39 2.81
C ASP A 403 -0.63 -19.47 3.20
N MET A 404 -1.81 -19.02 3.63
CA MET A 404 -2.89 -19.93 4.07
C MET A 404 -3.18 -21.00 3.00
N SER A 405 -3.37 -20.56 1.76
CA SER A 405 -3.68 -21.42 0.61
C SER A 405 -2.48 -22.21 0.08
N THR A 406 -1.23 -21.84 0.43
CA THR A 406 -0.04 -22.58 0.00
C THR A 406 0.14 -23.84 0.83
N SER A 407 0.55 -24.95 0.21
CA SER A 407 0.87 -26.20 0.91
C SER A 407 2.37 -26.50 0.89
N GLY A 408 2.82 -27.50 1.66
CA GLY A 408 4.17 -28.04 1.56
C GLY A 408 5.07 -27.75 2.76
N LEU A 409 6.37 -27.87 2.53
CA LEU A 409 7.40 -27.88 3.56
C LEU A 409 7.49 -26.58 4.36
N MET A 410 7.38 -26.69 5.67
CA MET A 410 7.55 -25.59 6.61
C MET A 410 8.43 -26.03 7.78
N LEU A 411 9.36 -25.18 8.17
CA LEU A 411 10.39 -25.45 9.17
C LEU A 411 9.94 -24.84 10.50
N ILE A 412 10.17 -25.56 11.59
CA ILE A 412 9.76 -25.19 12.94
C ILE A 412 10.92 -25.47 13.90
N ALA A 413 11.21 -24.52 14.79
CA ALA A 413 12.23 -24.64 15.82
C ALA A 413 11.59 -24.95 17.19
N LYS A 414 12.07 -25.96 17.90
CA LYS A 414 11.53 -26.34 19.22
C LYS A 414 12.05 -25.45 20.36
N ASP A 415 13.19 -24.80 20.16
CA ASP A 415 13.82 -23.89 21.13
C ASP A 415 14.25 -22.55 20.52
N GLU A 416 14.52 -21.58 21.39
CA GLU A 416 14.91 -20.21 20.99
C GLU A 416 16.28 -20.15 20.29
N ALA A 417 17.27 -20.93 20.73
CA ALA A 417 18.61 -20.91 20.15
C ALA A 417 18.57 -21.42 18.70
N THR A 418 17.82 -22.49 18.45
CA THR A 418 17.55 -23.03 17.12
C THR A 418 16.79 -22.04 16.26
N TYR A 419 15.76 -21.38 16.81
CA TYR A 419 15.01 -20.33 16.11
C TYR A 419 15.94 -19.21 15.60
N VAL A 420 16.82 -18.68 16.46
CA VAL A 420 17.74 -17.58 16.09
C VAL A 420 18.70 -18.02 14.99
N LYS A 421 19.26 -19.23 15.08
CA LYS A 421 20.18 -19.78 14.07
C LYS A 421 19.49 -19.95 12.71
N LEU A 422 18.29 -20.53 12.69
CA LEU A 422 17.50 -20.72 11.47
C LEU A 422 17.05 -19.38 10.86
N GLN A 423 16.62 -18.43 11.68
CA GLN A 423 16.27 -17.08 11.23
C GLN A 423 17.47 -16.38 10.58
N SER A 424 18.68 -16.54 11.14
CA SER A 424 19.92 -16.04 10.54
C SER A 424 20.15 -16.61 9.14
N GLN A 425 19.88 -17.89 8.92
CA GLN A 425 20.00 -18.52 7.60
C GLN A 425 18.98 -17.96 6.59
N PHE A 426 17.75 -17.66 7.01
CA PHE A 426 16.78 -16.96 6.16
C PHE A 426 17.24 -15.54 5.79
N ILE A 427 17.78 -14.79 6.76
CA ILE A 427 18.28 -13.43 6.54
C ILE A 427 19.48 -13.44 5.57
N LYS A 428 20.42 -14.36 5.76
CA LYS A 428 21.59 -14.57 4.91
C LYS A 428 21.28 -15.25 3.58
N ARG A 429 20.03 -15.71 3.37
CA ARG A 429 19.55 -16.40 2.17
C ARG A 429 20.33 -17.69 1.85
N THR A 430 20.83 -18.39 2.87
CA THR A 430 21.53 -19.67 2.70
C THR A 430 20.55 -20.83 2.50
N ILE A 431 19.32 -20.69 3.00
CA ILE A 431 18.24 -21.66 2.80
C ILE A 431 17.78 -21.62 1.34
N LYS A 432 17.81 -22.77 0.68
CA LYS A 432 17.30 -22.93 -0.69
C LYS A 432 15.88 -23.46 -0.62
N LYS A 433 14.98 -22.83 -1.38
CA LYS A 433 13.57 -23.20 -1.48
C LYS A 433 13.24 -23.43 -2.94
N ARG A 434 12.51 -24.50 -3.24
CA ARG A 434 11.90 -24.74 -4.54
C ARG A 434 10.42 -25.02 -4.35
N TYR A 435 9.62 -24.29 -5.09
CA TYR A 435 8.17 -24.43 -5.14
C TYR A 435 7.78 -25.01 -6.49
N VAL A 436 6.71 -25.78 -6.52
CA VAL A 436 6.01 -26.18 -7.75
C VAL A 436 4.72 -25.39 -7.84
N ALA A 437 4.44 -24.85 -9.03
CA ALA A 437 3.19 -24.18 -9.32
C ALA A 437 2.62 -24.61 -10.67
N LEU A 438 1.29 -24.70 -10.75
CA LEU A 438 0.56 -24.86 -12.01
C LEU A 438 0.01 -23.49 -12.43
N LEU A 439 0.40 -23.01 -13.60
CA LEU A 439 -0.01 -21.71 -14.13
C LEU A 439 -1.14 -21.86 -15.15
N ASP A 440 -2.10 -20.94 -15.12
CA ASP A 440 -3.26 -20.85 -16.00
C ASP A 440 -2.89 -20.19 -17.33
N GLY A 441 -2.14 -20.91 -18.16
CA GLY A 441 -1.68 -20.47 -19.49
C GLY A 441 -0.36 -21.11 -19.90
N ILE A 442 0.11 -20.76 -21.10
CA ILE A 442 1.34 -21.28 -21.70
C ILE A 442 2.45 -20.24 -21.57
N LEU A 443 3.57 -20.61 -20.93
CA LEU A 443 4.80 -19.82 -20.97
C LEU A 443 5.61 -20.15 -22.22
N GLU A 444 5.98 -19.12 -22.99
CA GLU A 444 6.82 -19.26 -24.18
C GLU A 444 8.26 -19.63 -23.77
N GLU A 445 8.84 -18.89 -22.83
CA GLU A 445 10.19 -19.11 -22.33
C GLU A 445 10.31 -20.38 -21.46
N ASN A 446 11.52 -20.94 -21.38
CA ASN A 446 11.79 -22.15 -20.59
C ASN A 446 12.29 -21.86 -19.17
N GLU A 447 12.87 -20.69 -18.94
CA GLU A 447 13.36 -20.25 -17.63
C GLU A 447 13.52 -18.73 -17.64
N GLY A 448 13.59 -18.12 -16.46
CA GLY A 448 13.80 -16.68 -16.37
C GLY A 448 13.97 -16.18 -14.95
N PHE A 449 14.05 -14.86 -14.83
CA PHE A 449 14.25 -14.15 -13.58
C PHE A 449 13.32 -12.94 -13.48
N ILE A 450 12.65 -12.81 -12.33
CA ILE A 450 11.70 -11.73 -12.06
C ILE A 450 12.21 -10.93 -10.88
N ASP A 451 12.45 -9.63 -11.10
CA ASP A 451 12.77 -8.64 -10.05
C ASP A 451 11.73 -7.53 -10.06
N LEU A 452 10.70 -7.71 -9.24
CA LEU A 452 9.60 -6.75 -9.13
C LEU A 452 9.43 -6.37 -7.65
N PRO A 453 9.72 -5.11 -7.27
CA PRO A 453 9.54 -4.67 -5.89
C PRO A 453 8.06 -4.67 -5.48
N LEU A 454 7.78 -5.29 -4.33
CA LEU A 454 6.41 -5.51 -3.83
C LEU A 454 6.17 -4.78 -2.50
N ARG A 455 4.94 -4.36 -2.29
CA ARG A 455 4.43 -3.91 -0.98
C ARG A 455 3.01 -4.38 -0.76
N VAL A 456 2.57 -4.33 0.49
CA VAL A 456 1.17 -4.55 0.84
C VAL A 456 0.30 -3.47 0.21
N ASP A 457 -0.84 -3.89 -0.31
CA ASP A 457 -1.94 -3.02 -0.65
C ASP A 457 -2.64 -2.61 0.66
N LEU A 458 -2.56 -1.34 1.00
CA LEU A 458 -3.16 -0.82 2.23
C LEU A 458 -4.69 -0.72 2.10
N ASP A 459 -5.18 -0.61 0.87
CA ASP A 459 -6.61 -0.46 0.57
C ASP A 459 -7.32 -1.81 0.42
N ASP A 460 -6.60 -2.85 -0.02
CA ASP A 460 -7.15 -4.18 -0.25
C ASP A 460 -6.32 -5.29 0.43
N ARG A 461 -6.13 -5.18 1.74
CA ARG A 461 -5.42 -6.21 2.53
C ARG A 461 -6.17 -7.56 2.45
N PRO A 462 -5.48 -8.70 2.25
CA PRO A 462 -4.03 -8.91 2.34
C PRO A 462 -3.28 -8.84 1.00
N ARG A 463 -3.88 -8.32 -0.07
CA ARG A 463 -3.22 -8.23 -1.38
C ARG A 463 -1.91 -7.45 -1.32
N GLN A 464 -1.08 -7.74 -2.29
CA GLN A 464 0.23 -7.16 -2.50
C GLN A 464 0.25 -6.58 -3.91
N LEU A 465 0.94 -5.48 -4.07
CA LEU A 465 0.98 -4.71 -5.30
C LEU A 465 2.43 -4.34 -5.64
N PHE A 466 2.65 -4.03 -6.91
CA PHE A 466 3.95 -3.61 -7.42
C PHE A 466 4.18 -2.12 -7.18
N CYS A 467 5.37 -1.74 -6.68
CA CYS A 467 5.68 -0.34 -6.41
C CYS A 467 7.19 -0.05 -6.38
N TYR A 468 7.72 0.77 -7.31
CA TYR A 468 9.12 1.17 -7.27
C TYR A 468 9.48 2.07 -6.07
N LYS A 469 8.59 3.01 -5.70
CA LYS A 469 8.90 4.03 -4.68
C LYS A 469 8.99 3.49 -3.25
N HIS A 470 8.08 2.58 -2.89
CA HIS A 470 7.93 2.07 -1.52
C HIS A 470 7.96 0.54 -1.44
N GLY A 471 8.05 -0.15 -2.58
CA GLY A 471 8.15 -1.61 -2.62
C GLY A 471 9.52 -2.09 -2.18
N LYS A 472 9.54 -3.24 -1.50
CA LYS A 472 10.78 -3.93 -1.16
C LYS A 472 11.13 -4.85 -2.34
N SER A 473 12.42 -4.86 -2.74
CA SER A 473 12.89 -5.77 -3.78
C SER A 473 12.45 -7.21 -3.49
N ALA A 474 11.92 -7.86 -4.53
CA ALA A 474 11.43 -9.21 -4.53
C ALA A 474 11.91 -9.93 -5.80
N GLN A 475 12.68 -11.00 -5.61
CA GLN A 475 13.46 -11.67 -6.65
C GLN A 475 13.13 -13.16 -6.70
N THR A 476 12.73 -13.65 -7.87
CA THR A 476 12.34 -15.04 -8.12
C THR A 476 13.00 -15.56 -9.39
N LYS A 477 13.70 -16.68 -9.32
CA LYS A 477 14.06 -17.46 -10.52
C LYS A 477 12.96 -18.49 -10.80
N TRP A 478 12.71 -18.79 -12.05
CA TRP A 478 11.71 -19.79 -12.43
C TRP A 478 12.20 -20.66 -13.58
N LYS A 479 11.66 -21.87 -13.67
CA LYS A 479 11.95 -22.82 -14.74
C LYS A 479 10.70 -23.60 -15.13
N LYS A 480 10.36 -23.63 -16.41
CA LYS A 480 9.29 -24.45 -16.98
C LYS A 480 9.66 -25.92 -16.89
N ILE A 481 8.70 -26.73 -16.43
CA ILE A 481 8.84 -28.18 -16.32
C ILE A 481 8.15 -28.82 -17.52
N GLU A 482 6.85 -28.52 -17.68
CA GLU A 482 6.02 -29.08 -18.73
C GLU A 482 4.80 -28.21 -19.01
N VAL A 483 4.20 -28.41 -20.17
CA VAL A 483 2.93 -27.81 -20.56
C VAL A 483 1.92 -28.93 -20.80
N ARG A 484 0.78 -28.88 -20.12
CA ARG A 484 -0.33 -29.84 -20.26
C ARG A 484 -1.66 -29.09 -20.18
N ASN A 485 -2.63 -29.44 -21.04
CA ASN A 485 -3.98 -28.86 -21.02
C ASN A 485 -4.01 -27.31 -21.02
N ASN A 486 -3.15 -26.66 -21.82
CA ASN A 486 -3.01 -25.20 -21.87
C ASN A 486 -2.57 -24.56 -20.54
N GLN A 487 -1.99 -25.35 -19.64
CA GLN A 487 -1.42 -24.94 -18.36
C GLN A 487 0.06 -25.27 -18.30
N THR A 488 0.84 -24.47 -17.58
CA THR A 488 2.29 -24.66 -17.46
C THR A 488 2.67 -25.02 -16.03
N LEU A 489 3.33 -26.15 -15.85
CA LEU A 489 3.94 -26.52 -14.58
C LEU A 489 5.32 -25.88 -14.49
N VAL A 490 5.59 -25.16 -13.40
CA VAL A 490 6.84 -24.42 -13.20
C VAL A 490 7.46 -24.70 -11.84
N TYR A 491 8.79 -24.69 -11.81
CA TYR A 491 9.54 -24.51 -10.58
C TYR A 491 9.76 -23.02 -10.31
N PHE A 492 9.50 -22.60 -9.08
CA PHE A 492 9.88 -21.30 -8.56
C PHE A 492 10.97 -21.43 -7.49
N TYR A 493 12.01 -20.60 -7.62
CA TYR A 493 13.12 -20.50 -6.67
C TYR A 493 13.16 -19.07 -6.10
N PRO A 494 12.37 -18.79 -5.05
CA PRO A 494 12.31 -17.46 -4.44
C PRO A 494 13.61 -17.13 -3.69
N ILE A 495 14.37 -16.15 -4.19
CA ILE A 495 15.61 -15.65 -3.57
C ILE A 495 15.28 -14.82 -2.34
N THR A 496 14.27 -13.95 -2.46
CA THR A 496 13.66 -13.24 -1.33
C THR A 496 12.43 -13.98 -0.82
N GLY A 497 11.85 -13.52 0.29
CA GLY A 497 10.61 -14.09 0.86
C GLY A 497 9.60 -13.00 1.20
N ARG A 498 9.09 -12.29 0.18
CA ARG A 498 8.01 -11.30 0.38
C ARG A 498 6.65 -11.99 0.37
N THR A 499 5.69 -11.43 1.11
CA THR A 499 4.30 -11.93 1.12
C THR A 499 3.76 -12.04 -0.30
N HIS A 500 3.10 -13.15 -0.64
CA HIS A 500 2.52 -13.43 -1.96
C HIS A 500 3.49 -13.25 -3.16
N GLN A 501 4.80 -13.28 -2.95
CA GLN A 501 5.78 -12.95 -3.99
C GLN A 501 5.59 -13.77 -5.27
N LEU A 502 5.50 -15.09 -5.14
CA LEU A 502 5.35 -16.00 -6.28
C LEU A 502 4.01 -15.79 -7.01
N ARG A 503 2.95 -15.55 -6.24
CA ARG A 503 1.59 -15.31 -6.74
C ARG A 503 1.52 -14.04 -7.59
N VAL A 504 2.10 -12.94 -7.08
CA VAL A 504 2.17 -11.67 -7.80
C VAL A 504 3.11 -11.78 -9.01
N HIS A 505 4.28 -12.37 -8.86
CA HIS A 505 5.23 -12.55 -9.98
C HIS A 505 4.65 -13.40 -11.11
N ALA A 506 3.87 -14.43 -10.79
CA ALA A 506 3.17 -15.22 -11.79
C ALA A 506 2.09 -14.39 -12.52
N SER A 507 1.25 -13.68 -11.78
CA SER A 507 0.07 -13.02 -12.36
C SER A 507 0.35 -11.66 -13.01
N HIS A 508 1.31 -10.88 -12.49
CA HIS A 508 1.56 -9.50 -12.92
C HIS A 508 2.05 -9.40 -14.37
N GLU A 509 1.69 -8.34 -15.07
CA GLU A 509 2.05 -8.11 -16.49
C GLU A 509 3.57 -8.02 -16.71
N LEU A 510 4.29 -7.33 -15.83
CA LEU A 510 5.77 -7.29 -15.83
C LEU A 510 6.43 -8.57 -15.30
N GLY A 511 5.64 -9.55 -14.86
CA GLY A 511 6.08 -10.85 -14.38
C GLY A 511 5.91 -11.90 -15.47
N LEU A 512 5.14 -12.96 -15.19
CA LEU A 512 4.82 -13.99 -16.18
C LEU A 512 3.49 -13.76 -16.91
N LYS A 513 2.68 -12.79 -16.47
CA LYS A 513 1.31 -12.55 -16.99
C LYS A 513 0.43 -13.82 -17.02
N THR A 514 0.77 -14.83 -16.21
CA THR A 514 0.17 -16.16 -16.21
C THR A 514 -0.06 -16.58 -14.76
N PRO A 515 -1.24 -16.31 -14.18
CA PRO A 515 -1.51 -16.54 -12.77
C PRO A 515 -1.49 -18.01 -12.39
N ILE A 516 -1.26 -18.28 -11.11
CA ILE A 516 -1.34 -19.64 -10.56
C ILE A 516 -2.80 -20.11 -10.57
N VAL A 517 -3.03 -21.36 -10.98
CA VAL A 517 -4.35 -22.00 -10.98
C VAL A 517 -4.91 -22.03 -9.56
N GLY A 518 -6.14 -21.55 -9.41
CA GLY A 518 -6.83 -21.49 -8.13
C GLY A 518 -6.37 -20.37 -7.19
N ASP A 519 -5.58 -19.41 -7.68
CA ASP A 519 -5.28 -18.19 -6.95
C ASP A 519 -6.53 -17.30 -6.87
N ASP A 520 -7.12 -17.23 -5.68
CA ASP A 520 -8.32 -16.47 -5.35
C ASP A 520 -8.11 -14.94 -5.35
N LEU A 521 -6.88 -14.49 -5.17
CA LEU A 521 -6.54 -13.07 -5.16
C LEU A 521 -6.12 -12.61 -6.56
N TYR A 522 -5.13 -13.26 -7.16
CA TYR A 522 -4.47 -12.76 -8.37
C TYR A 522 -4.87 -13.52 -9.64
N GLY A 523 -5.68 -14.57 -9.52
CA GLY A 523 -6.06 -15.44 -10.62
C GLY A 523 -7.56 -15.70 -10.64
N LYS A 524 -7.92 -16.93 -11.02
CA LYS A 524 -9.28 -17.44 -10.96
C LYS A 524 -9.33 -18.49 -9.85
N LYS A 525 -10.28 -18.33 -8.92
CA LYS A 525 -10.53 -19.30 -7.85
C LYS A 525 -10.86 -20.67 -8.45
N ALA A 526 -10.37 -21.71 -7.80
CA ALA A 526 -10.66 -23.12 -8.11
C ALA A 526 -10.79 -23.87 -6.77
N ASN A 527 -10.68 -25.20 -6.80
CA ASN A 527 -10.69 -26.05 -5.61
C ASN A 527 -9.59 -25.69 -4.59
N ARG A 528 -8.41 -25.26 -5.04
CA ARG A 528 -7.28 -24.84 -4.19
C ARG A 528 -6.25 -24.02 -4.97
N LEU A 529 -5.38 -23.30 -4.27
CA LEU A 529 -4.17 -22.76 -4.87
C LEU A 529 -3.18 -23.89 -5.23
N HIS A 530 -2.78 -23.93 -6.50
CA HIS A 530 -1.80 -24.89 -7.03
C HIS A 530 -0.38 -24.35 -6.85
N LEU A 531 -0.02 -24.09 -5.60
CA LEU A 531 1.33 -23.70 -5.17
C LEU A 531 1.76 -24.58 -3.99
N HIS A 532 2.90 -25.25 -4.15
CA HIS A 532 3.43 -26.19 -3.18
C HIS A 532 4.91 -25.94 -2.90
N ALA A 533 5.28 -25.81 -1.63
CA ALA A 533 6.66 -25.76 -1.16
C ALA A 533 7.26 -27.18 -1.19
N GLU A 534 7.69 -27.60 -2.39
CA GLU A 534 8.10 -28.97 -2.67
C GLU A 534 9.43 -29.36 -2.03
N ASN A 535 10.44 -28.47 -2.07
CA ASN A 535 11.79 -28.80 -1.61
C ASN A 535 12.40 -27.66 -0.78
N LEU A 536 13.00 -28.06 0.34
CA LEU A 536 13.65 -27.18 1.30
C LEU A 536 15.03 -27.74 1.66
N THR A 537 16.06 -26.92 1.48
CA THR A 537 17.44 -27.25 1.88
C THR A 537 17.96 -26.21 2.87
N PHE A 538 18.47 -26.66 4.01
CA PHE A 538 19.02 -25.80 5.07
C PHE A 538 20.22 -26.47 5.75
N GLU A 539 21.00 -25.69 6.49
CA GLU A 539 22.10 -26.20 7.31
C GLU A 539 21.56 -26.52 8.71
N HIS A 540 21.80 -27.71 9.22
CA HIS A 540 21.32 -28.11 10.53
C HIS A 540 21.99 -27.25 11.63
N PRO A 541 21.24 -26.62 12.57
CA PRO A 541 21.77 -25.62 13.52
C PRO A 541 22.83 -26.10 14.51
N GLU A 542 22.96 -27.42 14.72
CA GLU A 542 23.95 -28.01 15.62
C GLU A 542 25.02 -28.78 14.86
N THR A 543 24.63 -29.84 14.16
CA THR A 543 25.53 -30.70 13.37
C THR A 543 26.21 -30.00 12.19
N ARG A 544 25.69 -28.86 11.71
CA ARG A 544 26.19 -28.12 10.52
C ARG A 544 26.07 -28.89 9.20
N GLU A 545 25.39 -30.03 9.20
CA GLU A 545 25.16 -30.82 8.00
C GLU A 545 24.07 -30.20 7.12
N GLN A 546 24.17 -30.38 5.82
CA GLN A 546 23.16 -29.89 4.89
C GLN A 546 22.01 -30.89 4.78
N ILE A 547 20.83 -30.49 5.25
CA ILE A 547 19.60 -31.29 5.17
C ILE A 547 18.78 -30.82 3.96
N THR A 548 18.33 -31.77 3.13
CA THR A 548 17.40 -31.51 2.02
C THR A 548 16.20 -32.42 2.16
N ILE A 549 15.01 -31.82 2.23
CA ILE A 549 13.73 -32.54 2.33
C ILE A 549 12.90 -32.20 1.09
N SER A 550 12.16 -33.18 0.59
CA SER A 550 11.26 -33.01 -0.56
C SER A 550 9.94 -33.75 -0.34
N VAL A 551 8.83 -33.09 -0.66
CA VAL A 551 7.48 -33.65 -0.66
C VAL A 551 6.81 -33.27 -1.98
N ALA A 552 6.26 -34.25 -2.70
CA ALA A 552 5.61 -34.02 -3.98
C ALA A 552 4.26 -33.27 -3.80
N PRO A 553 3.89 -32.39 -4.75
CA PRO A 553 2.57 -31.77 -4.73
C PRO A 553 1.47 -32.82 -4.93
N THR A 554 0.26 -32.51 -4.44
CA THR A 554 -0.92 -33.38 -4.58
C THR A 554 -1.75 -33.07 -5.84
N PHE A 555 -1.17 -32.36 -6.81
CA PHE A 555 -1.86 -31.87 -8.01
C PHE A 555 -1.02 -32.07 -9.27
#